data_AF-A0A2D6EVA9-F1
#
_entry.id   AF-A0A2D6EVA9-F1
#
_cell.length_a   1.000
_cell.length_b   1.000
_cell.length_c   1.000
_cell.angle_alpha   90.00
_cell.angle_beta   90.00
_cell.angle_gamma   90.00
#
_symmetry.space_group_name_H-M   'P 1'
#
loop_
_entity.id
_entity.type
_entity.pdbx_description
1 polymer ?
#
loop_
_entity_poly.entity_id
_entity_poly.type
_entity_poly.pdbx_seq_one_letter_code
_entity_poly.pdbx_strand_id
1 'polypeptide(L)'
;MPHALQAAHKTWSTPQYEVRSDGDISPLRECLANAYARNSQYFEKDIPFFSIVIEEPPVTTANADNWLIGTPGYGSSPLTVKGPQFLKKTRNFELKDFENLVAHEMCHRFQLAHFDFTTPCWLYEGMAGHVGEQTPADRYWWVLERGINDLADLHRPAQFYALGDYIGAFSIVYVLHTLSDKKTAMAFMSVSDRSDDFETSRAKFQEVFQFSIDTLRDEWLSYLRGSRPRT
;
A
#
# COMPACT_ATOMS: atom_id res chain seq x y z
N MET A 1 2.29 -11.86 -37.08
CA MET A 1 1.63 -12.97 -36.37
C MET A 1 1.57 -12.59 -34.90
N PRO A 2 0.39 -12.50 -34.27
CA PRO A 2 0.30 -12.13 -32.86
C PRO A 2 0.62 -13.36 -32.00
N HIS A 3 1.69 -13.28 -31.21
CA HIS A 3 1.97 -14.25 -30.15
C HIS A 3 0.92 -14.08 -29.06
N ALA A 4 -0.04 -15.01 -29.03
CA ALA A 4 -0.90 -15.20 -27.86
C ALA A 4 -0.03 -15.76 -26.73
N LEU A 5 0.33 -14.91 -25.76
CA LEU A 5 0.82 -15.34 -24.47
C LEU A 5 -0.35 -16.05 -23.76
N GLN A 6 -0.39 -17.37 -23.84
CA GLN A 6 -1.11 -18.18 -22.85
C GLN A 6 -0.37 -18.01 -21.52
N ALA A 7 -0.84 -17.07 -20.70
CA ALA A 7 -0.46 -17.03 -19.30
C ALA A 7 -0.92 -18.35 -18.68
N ALA A 8 0.03 -19.21 -18.32
CA ALA A 8 -0.26 -20.36 -17.49
C ALA A 8 -0.96 -19.85 -16.22
N HIS A 9 -2.22 -20.25 -16.02
CA HIS A 9 -2.93 -19.98 -14.78
C HIS A 9 -2.21 -20.73 -13.66
N LYS A 10 -1.26 -20.06 -13.01
CA LYS A 10 -0.69 -20.52 -11.75
C LYS A 10 -1.85 -20.54 -10.76
N THR A 11 -2.30 -21.74 -10.36
CA THR A 11 -3.29 -21.90 -9.30
C THR A 11 -2.61 -21.54 -7.99
N TRP A 12 -2.80 -20.29 -7.55
CA TRP A 12 -2.37 -19.84 -6.23
C TRP A 12 -3.15 -20.61 -5.15
N SER A 13 -2.46 -20.95 -4.06
CA SER A 13 -3.02 -21.83 -3.04
C SER A 13 -4.23 -21.21 -2.34
N THR A 14 -5.07 -22.05 -1.72
CA THR A 14 -6.20 -21.60 -0.89
C THR A 14 -5.72 -20.54 0.11
N PRO A 15 -6.46 -19.43 0.32
CA PRO A 15 -6.00 -18.35 1.19
C PRO A 15 -5.58 -18.86 2.57
N GLN A 16 -4.37 -18.50 2.99
CA GLN A 16 -3.79 -18.96 4.26
C GLN A 16 -4.10 -17.98 5.39
N TYR A 17 -5.38 -17.80 5.72
CA TYR A 17 -5.74 -17.00 6.89
C TYR A 17 -6.98 -17.51 7.60
N GLU A 18 -7.06 -17.20 8.90
CA GLU A 18 -8.31 -17.27 9.67
C GLU A 18 -8.91 -15.88 9.86
N VAL A 19 -10.24 -15.81 9.98
CA VAL A 19 -10.97 -14.56 10.19
C VAL A 19 -11.73 -14.65 11.50
N ARG A 20 -11.53 -13.66 12.36
CA ARG A 20 -12.27 -13.46 13.61
C ARG A 20 -13.09 -12.18 13.48
N SER A 21 -14.38 -12.22 13.83
CA SER A 21 -15.32 -11.10 13.69
C SER A 21 -16.47 -11.27 14.68
N ASP A 22 -16.96 -10.15 15.19
CA ASP A 22 -18.16 -10.09 16.05
C ASP A 22 -19.48 -10.11 15.24
N GLY A 23 -19.39 -9.96 13.90
CA GLY A 23 -20.52 -9.99 12.97
C GLY A 23 -20.41 -11.05 11.87
N ASP A 24 -21.46 -11.20 11.07
CA ASP A 24 -21.48 -12.12 9.93
C ASP A 24 -20.44 -11.71 8.87
N ILE A 25 -19.45 -12.59 8.65
CA ILE A 25 -18.37 -12.39 7.68
C ILE A 25 -18.67 -12.98 6.31
N SER A 26 -19.77 -13.71 6.14
CA SER A 26 -20.16 -14.33 4.87
C SER A 26 -20.07 -13.35 3.68
N PRO A 27 -20.56 -12.09 3.77
CA PRO A 27 -20.43 -11.14 2.65
C PRO A 27 -18.99 -10.62 2.43
N LEU A 28 -18.09 -10.83 3.38
CA LEU A 28 -16.70 -10.32 3.33
C LEU A 28 -15.71 -11.35 2.83
N ARG A 29 -16.08 -12.64 2.81
CA ARG A 29 -15.18 -13.73 2.39
C ARG A 29 -14.61 -13.51 1.00
N GLU A 30 -15.44 -13.05 0.07
CA GLU A 30 -15.00 -12.75 -1.30
C GLU A 30 -14.02 -11.58 -1.32
N CYS A 31 -14.28 -10.49 -0.59
CA CYS A 31 -13.35 -9.36 -0.48
C CYS A 31 -12.00 -9.78 0.10
N LEU A 32 -11.98 -10.59 1.16
CA LEU A 32 -10.74 -11.09 1.76
C LEU A 32 -9.98 -12.01 0.78
N ALA A 33 -10.70 -12.85 0.02
CA ALA A 33 -10.10 -13.72 -0.99
C ALA A 33 -9.50 -12.92 -2.15
N ASN A 34 -10.22 -11.91 -2.63
CA ASN A 34 -9.76 -11.00 -3.69
C ASN A 34 -8.54 -10.19 -3.24
N ALA A 35 -8.58 -9.62 -2.04
CA ALA A 35 -7.46 -8.88 -1.46
C ALA A 35 -6.19 -9.74 -1.35
N TYR A 36 -6.33 -10.99 -0.90
CA TYR A 36 -5.20 -11.93 -0.84
C TYR A 36 -4.71 -12.31 -2.23
N ALA A 37 -5.62 -12.66 -3.15
CA ALA A 37 -5.26 -13.03 -4.51
C ALA A 37 -4.52 -11.89 -5.24
N ARG A 38 -4.96 -10.64 -5.06
CA ARG A 38 -4.32 -9.45 -5.61
C ARG A 38 -2.87 -9.32 -5.14
N ASN A 39 -2.63 -9.50 -3.85
CA ASN A 39 -1.29 -9.47 -3.27
C ASN A 39 -0.42 -10.65 -3.76
N SER A 40 -0.94 -11.88 -3.71
CA SER A 40 -0.22 -13.08 -4.17
C SER A 40 0.17 -12.97 -5.66
N GLN A 41 -0.73 -12.45 -6.50
CA GLN A 41 -0.44 -12.16 -7.91
C GLN A 41 0.60 -11.05 -8.09
N TYR A 42 0.51 -9.98 -7.29
CA TYR A 42 1.46 -8.87 -7.38
C TYR A 42 2.88 -9.32 -7.00
N PHE A 43 3.05 -9.98 -5.85
CA PHE A 43 4.35 -10.44 -5.35
C PHE A 43 4.83 -11.76 -5.97
N GLU A 44 3.96 -12.43 -6.74
CA GLU A 44 4.20 -13.75 -7.37
C GLU A 44 4.59 -14.84 -6.36
N LYS A 45 4.12 -14.71 -5.12
CA LYS A 45 4.45 -15.55 -3.96
C LYS A 45 3.23 -15.67 -3.05
N ASP A 46 3.21 -16.70 -2.20
CA ASP A 46 2.28 -16.81 -1.08
C ASP A 46 3.03 -16.52 0.23
N ILE A 47 2.31 -16.12 1.29
CA ILE A 47 2.87 -15.90 2.64
C ILE A 47 2.43 -16.99 3.62
N PRO A 48 3.17 -17.20 4.72
CA PRO A 48 2.74 -18.08 5.80
C PRO A 48 1.37 -17.67 6.37
N PHE A 49 0.70 -18.66 6.99
CA PHE A 49 -0.59 -18.45 7.63
C PHE A 49 -0.60 -17.29 8.62
N PHE A 50 -1.64 -16.44 8.55
CA PHE A 50 -1.86 -15.33 9.48
C PHE A 50 -3.34 -15.18 9.85
N SER A 51 -3.63 -14.50 10.96
CA SER A 51 -5.00 -14.23 11.40
C SER A 51 -5.43 -12.81 11.04
N ILE A 52 -6.70 -12.66 10.66
CA ILE A 52 -7.38 -11.38 10.41
C ILE A 52 -8.45 -11.18 11.48
N VAL A 53 -8.45 -10.01 12.10
CA VAL A 53 -9.49 -9.55 13.04
C VAL A 53 -10.26 -8.41 12.38
N ILE A 54 -11.56 -8.59 12.21
CA ILE A 54 -12.47 -7.55 11.75
C ILE A 54 -13.21 -7.00 12.96
N GLU A 55 -12.94 -5.74 13.29
CA GLU A 55 -13.54 -5.07 14.45
C GLU A 55 -14.75 -4.24 14.02
N GLU A 56 -15.90 -4.47 14.62
CA GLU A 56 -17.11 -3.65 14.45
C GLU A 56 -17.40 -2.86 15.75
N PRO A 57 -16.52 -1.92 16.14
CA PRO A 57 -16.71 -1.19 17.38
C PRO A 57 -17.96 -0.31 17.29
N PRO A 58 -18.64 -0.04 18.43
CA PRO A 58 -19.72 0.93 18.47
C PRO A 58 -19.21 2.29 17.99
N VAL A 59 -19.97 2.92 17.09
CA VAL A 59 -19.65 4.26 16.58
C VAL A 59 -19.92 5.27 17.69
N THR A 60 -18.86 5.72 18.36
CA THR A 60 -18.86 6.90 19.20
C THR A 60 -18.20 8.05 18.43
N THR A 61 -18.59 9.30 18.70
CA THR A 61 -18.00 10.47 18.04
C THR A 61 -16.49 10.56 18.22
N ALA A 62 -15.94 10.06 19.33
CA ALA A 62 -14.49 10.01 19.58
C ALA A 62 -13.75 8.95 18.74
N ASN A 63 -14.43 7.90 18.26
CA ASN A 63 -13.82 6.82 17.47
C ASN A 63 -13.79 7.12 15.97
N ALA A 64 -14.63 8.04 15.47
CA ALA A 64 -14.73 8.37 14.05
C ALA A 64 -13.48 9.12 13.52
N ASP A 65 -12.83 9.88 14.40
CA ASP A 65 -11.69 10.73 14.08
C ASP A 65 -10.33 10.01 14.19
N ASN A 66 -10.28 8.76 14.65
CA ASN A 66 -9.03 7.99 14.70
C ASN A 66 -8.69 7.45 13.29
N TRP A 67 -7.56 7.89 12.74
CA TRP A 67 -7.13 7.63 11.36
C TRP A 67 -6.73 6.17 11.07
N LEU A 68 -6.58 5.34 12.10
CA LEU A 68 -6.20 3.94 11.97
C LEU A 68 -7.42 3.06 11.70
N ILE A 69 -7.72 2.88 10.42
CA ILE A 69 -8.78 1.99 9.91
C ILE A 69 -8.29 0.56 9.68
N GLY A 70 -6.96 0.36 9.72
CA GLY A 70 -6.29 -0.92 9.62
C GLY A 70 -4.93 -0.88 10.32
N THR A 71 -4.46 -2.06 10.71
CA THR A 71 -3.06 -2.29 11.08
C THR A 71 -2.65 -3.61 10.48
N PRO A 72 -1.44 -3.70 9.89
CA PRO A 72 -1.04 -4.92 9.23
C PRO A 72 -0.76 -6.00 10.27
N GLY A 73 -0.30 -5.63 11.47
CA GLY A 73 0.21 -6.51 12.52
C GLY A 73 1.58 -7.09 12.18
N TYR A 74 2.36 -7.44 13.21
CA TYR A 74 3.74 -7.91 13.07
C TYR A 74 3.94 -9.28 13.72
N GLY A 75 4.73 -10.15 13.07
CA GLY A 75 4.97 -11.51 13.54
C GLY A 75 3.67 -12.30 13.70
N SER A 76 3.42 -12.83 14.91
CA SER A 76 2.21 -13.59 15.24
C SER A 76 0.99 -12.71 15.55
N SER A 77 1.13 -11.39 15.64
CA SER A 77 -0.02 -10.51 15.84
C SER A 77 -0.98 -10.61 14.65
N PRO A 78 -2.29 -10.44 14.81
CA PRO A 78 -3.25 -10.42 13.70
C PRO A 78 -3.13 -9.16 12.84
N LEU A 79 -3.58 -9.25 11.59
CA LEU A 79 -4.00 -8.08 10.82
C LEU A 79 -5.34 -7.63 11.38
N THR A 80 -5.47 -6.35 11.73
CA THR A 80 -6.71 -5.81 12.32
C THR A 80 -7.27 -4.74 11.42
N VAL A 81 -8.53 -4.86 11.02
CA VAL A 81 -9.24 -3.87 10.20
C VAL A 81 -10.58 -3.51 10.80
N LYS A 82 -11.00 -2.25 10.65
CA LYS A 82 -12.37 -1.85 10.99
C LYS A 82 -13.34 -2.44 9.98
N GLY A 83 -14.45 -2.97 10.47
CA GLY A 83 -15.45 -3.62 9.66
C GLY A 83 -16.28 -2.65 8.82
N PRO A 84 -16.94 -3.15 7.76
CA PRO A 84 -17.70 -2.31 6.84
C PRO A 84 -18.84 -1.52 7.49
N GLN A 85 -19.47 -2.00 8.57
CA GLN A 85 -20.56 -1.25 9.18
C GLN A 85 -20.03 0.01 9.87
N PHE A 86 -18.89 -0.09 10.56
CA PHE A 86 -18.19 1.06 11.09
C PHE A 86 -17.78 2.03 9.97
N LEU A 87 -17.12 1.54 8.93
CA LEU A 87 -16.58 2.37 7.84
C LEU A 87 -17.68 3.08 7.03
N LYS A 88 -18.80 2.39 6.77
CA LYS A 88 -19.97 2.99 6.11
C LYS A 88 -20.54 4.16 6.91
N LYS A 89 -20.59 4.04 8.23
CA LYS A 89 -21.13 5.09 9.12
C LYS A 89 -20.18 6.27 9.31
N THR A 90 -18.87 6.04 9.38
CA THR A 90 -17.90 7.10 9.69
C THR A 90 -17.35 7.80 8.46
N ARG A 91 -17.28 7.11 7.31
CA ARG A 91 -16.59 7.62 6.11
C ARG A 91 -17.32 7.38 4.80
N ASN A 92 -18.56 6.87 4.84
CA ASN A 92 -19.34 6.49 3.65
C ASN A 92 -18.59 5.51 2.74
N PHE A 93 -17.80 4.60 3.33
CA PHE A 93 -17.10 3.55 2.59
C PHE A 93 -18.10 2.52 2.06
N GLU A 94 -17.92 2.15 0.80
CA GLU A 94 -18.59 1.02 0.17
C GLU A 94 -17.77 -0.27 0.36
N LEU A 95 -18.36 -1.42 0.00
CA LEU A 95 -17.69 -2.71 0.13
C LEU A 95 -16.37 -2.78 -0.66
N LYS A 96 -16.30 -2.10 -1.81
CA LYS A 96 -15.07 -1.99 -2.61
C LYS A 96 -13.96 -1.24 -1.87
N ASP A 97 -14.31 -0.21 -1.09
CA ASP A 97 -13.33 0.54 -0.29
C ASP A 97 -12.78 -0.33 0.85
N PHE A 98 -13.61 -1.21 1.42
CA PHE A 98 -13.16 -2.21 2.37
C PHE A 98 -12.22 -3.25 1.73
N GLU A 99 -12.54 -3.78 0.55
CA GLU A 99 -11.63 -4.68 -0.17
C GLU A 99 -10.27 -4.03 -0.43
N ASN A 100 -10.28 -2.78 -0.89
CA ASN A 100 -9.07 -1.99 -1.15
C ASN A 100 -8.26 -1.74 0.13
N LEU A 101 -8.92 -1.42 1.24
CA LEU A 101 -8.29 -1.30 2.55
C LEU A 101 -7.65 -2.60 3.00
N VAL A 102 -8.36 -3.73 2.93
CA VAL A 102 -7.77 -5.02 3.34
C VAL A 102 -6.61 -5.40 2.42
N ALA A 103 -6.71 -5.14 1.12
CA ALA A 103 -5.62 -5.38 0.18
C ALA A 103 -4.36 -4.54 0.52
N HIS A 104 -4.53 -3.29 0.95
CA HIS A 104 -3.46 -2.44 1.48
C HIS A 104 -2.80 -3.07 2.72
N GLU A 105 -3.58 -3.42 3.74
CA GLU A 105 -3.04 -4.00 4.98
C GLU A 105 -2.40 -5.38 4.76
N MET A 106 -2.93 -6.17 3.83
CA MET A 106 -2.29 -7.43 3.41
C MET A 106 -0.98 -7.18 2.68
N CYS A 107 -0.85 -6.12 1.88
CA CYS A 107 0.39 -5.80 1.17
C CYS A 107 1.56 -5.64 2.14
N HIS A 108 1.34 -4.95 3.26
CA HIS A 108 2.32 -4.86 4.34
C HIS A 108 2.77 -6.23 4.88
N ARG A 109 1.85 -7.20 5.00
CA ARG A 109 2.22 -8.58 5.39
C ARG A 109 3.13 -9.24 4.37
N PHE A 110 2.81 -9.10 3.08
CA PHE A 110 3.65 -9.60 2.01
C PHE A 110 5.02 -8.93 1.98
N GLN A 111 5.07 -7.61 2.18
CA GLN A 111 6.31 -6.86 2.27
C GLN A 111 7.20 -7.37 3.40
N LEU A 112 6.64 -7.50 4.61
CA LEU A 112 7.37 -7.98 5.79
C LEU A 112 7.80 -9.44 5.66
N ALA A 113 6.94 -10.32 5.13
CA ALA A 113 7.23 -11.74 4.99
C ALA A 113 8.30 -12.05 3.92
N HIS A 114 8.43 -11.19 2.90
CA HIS A 114 9.33 -11.46 1.77
C HIS A 114 10.59 -10.59 1.73
N PHE A 115 10.55 -9.40 2.30
CA PHE A 115 11.63 -8.41 2.19
C PHE A 115 12.05 -7.82 3.53
N ASP A 116 11.22 -7.96 4.57
CA ASP A 116 11.50 -7.48 5.93
C ASP A 116 11.89 -5.99 6.04
N PHE A 117 11.28 -5.12 5.21
CA PHE A 117 11.56 -3.68 5.20
C PHE A 117 10.36 -2.84 5.68
N THR A 118 10.67 -1.66 6.22
CA THR A 118 9.68 -0.60 6.54
C THR A 118 10.14 0.80 6.10
N THR A 119 11.37 0.91 5.59
CA THR A 119 11.92 2.15 5.02
C THR A 119 12.50 1.89 3.63
N PRO A 120 12.34 2.81 2.66
CA PRO A 120 11.64 4.11 2.75
C PRO A 120 10.13 4.00 3.00
N CYS A 121 9.56 4.84 3.87
CA CYS A 121 8.13 4.84 4.17
C CYS A 121 7.27 5.16 2.96
N TRP A 122 7.70 6.10 2.11
CA TRP A 122 7.01 6.38 0.85
C TRP A 122 6.88 5.15 -0.05
N LEU A 123 7.84 4.21 -0.03
CA LEU A 123 7.75 2.97 -0.79
C LEU A 123 6.88 1.96 -0.07
N TYR A 124 7.07 1.80 1.24
CA TYR A 124 6.32 0.87 2.07
C TYR A 124 4.80 1.11 1.97
N GLU A 125 4.37 2.34 2.25
CA GLU A 125 2.98 2.78 2.16
C GLU A 125 2.52 2.96 0.71
N GLY A 126 3.42 3.45 -0.17
CA GLY A 126 3.14 3.67 -1.58
C GLY A 126 2.73 2.40 -2.32
N MET A 127 3.47 1.32 -2.09
CA MET A 127 3.22 0.00 -2.66
C MET A 127 1.94 -0.61 -2.12
N ALA A 128 1.66 -0.42 -0.82
CA ALA A 128 0.42 -0.87 -0.21
C ALA A 128 -0.80 -0.15 -0.81
N GLY A 129 -0.73 1.16 -1.03
CA GLY A 129 -1.79 1.91 -1.70
C GLY A 129 -1.93 1.56 -3.18
N HIS A 130 -0.83 1.29 -3.88
CA HIS A 130 -0.84 0.84 -5.27
C HIS A 130 -1.52 -0.52 -5.42
N VAL A 131 -1.12 -1.52 -4.63
CA VAL A 131 -1.76 -2.85 -4.63
C VAL A 131 -3.20 -2.76 -4.11
N GLY A 132 -3.46 -1.90 -3.12
CA GLY A 132 -4.79 -1.61 -2.61
C GLY A 132 -5.70 -0.87 -3.60
N GLU A 133 -5.20 -0.44 -4.77
CA GLU A 133 -5.93 0.43 -5.71
C GLU A 133 -6.50 1.70 -5.05
N GLN A 134 -5.83 2.21 -4.01
CA GLN A 134 -6.23 3.39 -3.25
C GLN A 134 -5.76 4.69 -3.90
N THR A 135 -5.66 4.71 -5.23
CA THR A 135 -5.03 5.76 -6.03
C THR A 135 -6.08 6.67 -6.70
N PRO A 136 -6.71 7.64 -6.01
CA PRO A 136 -7.56 8.62 -6.68
C PRO A 136 -6.69 9.63 -7.44
N ALA A 137 -6.56 9.41 -8.75
CA ALA A 137 -5.76 10.22 -9.65
C ALA A 137 -6.12 11.72 -9.65
N ASP A 138 -7.33 12.06 -9.22
CA ASP A 138 -7.88 13.42 -9.15
C ASP A 138 -7.44 14.22 -7.91
N ARG A 139 -6.80 13.58 -6.92
CA ARG A 139 -6.44 14.21 -5.64
C ARG A 139 -4.94 14.43 -5.42
N TYR A 140 -4.11 14.01 -6.35
CA TYR A 140 -2.65 14.05 -6.16
C TYR A 140 -2.09 15.48 -6.08
N TRP A 141 -2.69 16.44 -6.77
CA TRP A 141 -2.24 17.84 -6.73
C TRP A 141 -2.30 18.48 -5.32
N TRP A 142 -3.12 17.95 -4.38
CA TRP A 142 -3.18 18.44 -2.99
C TRP A 142 -1.85 18.27 -2.26
N VAL A 143 -1.02 17.31 -2.66
CA VAL A 143 0.31 17.09 -2.07
C VAL A 143 1.18 18.34 -2.21
N LEU A 144 1.12 19.01 -3.38
CA LEU A 144 1.87 20.25 -3.62
C LEU A 144 1.40 21.41 -2.73
N GLU A 145 0.09 21.48 -2.43
CA GLU A 145 -0.46 22.54 -1.56
C GLU A 145 0.00 22.40 -0.12
N ARG A 146 0.37 21.19 0.29
CA ARG A 146 0.93 20.90 1.62
C ARG A 146 2.42 21.21 1.73
N GLY A 147 3.05 21.64 0.62
CA GLY A 147 4.47 21.99 0.58
C GLY A 147 5.42 20.79 0.55
N ILE A 148 4.91 19.57 0.36
CA ILE A 148 5.72 18.36 0.30
C ILE A 148 6.30 18.25 -1.11
N ASN A 149 7.62 18.38 -1.21
CA ASN A 149 8.33 18.35 -2.49
C ASN A 149 9.63 17.54 -2.49
N ASP A 150 10.02 16.96 -1.35
CA ASP A 150 11.20 16.13 -1.21
C ASP A 150 10.82 14.71 -0.73
N LEU A 151 11.43 13.69 -1.32
CA LEU A 151 11.25 12.30 -0.90
C LEU A 151 11.88 12.05 0.46
N ALA A 152 12.89 12.84 0.86
CA ALA A 152 13.51 12.76 2.18
C ALA A 152 12.51 13.00 3.31
N ASP A 153 11.55 13.92 3.12
CA ASP A 153 10.50 14.23 4.10
C ASP A 153 9.53 13.06 4.31
N LEU A 154 9.41 12.19 3.31
CA LEU A 154 8.56 11.00 3.33
C LEU A 154 9.35 9.71 3.61
N HIS A 155 10.63 9.83 3.98
CA HIS A 155 11.52 8.68 4.13
C HIS A 155 11.32 7.95 5.47
N ARG A 156 11.25 8.70 6.58
CA ARG A 156 11.19 8.13 7.93
C ARG A 156 9.76 8.06 8.47
N PRO A 157 9.44 7.05 9.29
CA PRO A 157 8.10 6.90 9.88
C PRO A 157 7.62 8.14 10.64
N ALA A 158 8.48 8.72 11.48
CA ALA A 158 8.09 9.86 12.31
C ALA A 158 7.67 11.08 11.49
N GLN A 159 8.41 11.39 10.42
CA GLN A 159 8.11 12.51 9.52
C GLN A 159 6.90 12.18 8.65
N PHE A 160 6.89 10.98 8.06
CA PHE A 160 5.81 10.50 7.22
C PHE A 160 4.45 10.53 7.92
N TYR A 161 4.35 9.98 9.14
CA TYR A 161 3.08 9.95 9.89
C TYR A 161 2.69 11.30 10.48
N ALA A 162 3.65 12.21 10.76
CA ALA A 162 3.33 13.59 11.13
C ALA A 162 2.73 14.36 9.94
N LEU A 163 3.20 14.06 8.72
CA LEU A 163 2.63 14.60 7.49
C LEU A 163 1.37 13.83 7.05
N GLY A 164 1.16 12.58 7.46
CA GLY A 164 0.00 11.78 7.07
C GLY A 164 -0.20 11.69 5.55
N ASP A 165 0.88 11.69 4.77
CA ASP A 165 0.83 11.86 3.30
C ASP A 165 0.84 10.54 2.53
N TYR A 166 -0.16 9.70 2.80
CA TYR A 166 -0.40 8.48 2.04
C TYR A 166 -0.59 8.76 0.54
N ILE A 167 -1.28 9.85 0.20
CA ILE A 167 -1.52 10.26 -1.19
C ILE A 167 -0.20 10.58 -1.92
N GLY A 168 0.73 11.26 -1.26
CA GLY A 168 2.10 11.45 -1.75
C GLY A 168 2.81 10.13 -2.02
N ALA A 169 2.84 9.22 -1.04
CA ALA A 169 3.45 7.89 -1.22
C ALA A 169 2.85 7.10 -2.40
N PHE A 170 1.53 7.09 -2.53
CA PHE A 170 0.83 6.37 -3.59
C PHE A 170 1.18 6.92 -4.97
N SER A 171 1.24 8.24 -5.11
CA SER A 171 1.63 8.89 -6.38
C SER A 171 3.11 8.70 -6.72
N ILE A 172 4.01 8.67 -5.74
CA ILE A 172 5.43 8.34 -5.96
C ILE A 172 5.55 6.94 -6.56
N VAL A 173 4.88 5.94 -5.97
CA VAL A 173 4.93 4.56 -6.48
C VAL A 173 4.24 4.41 -7.82
N TYR A 174 3.15 5.13 -8.07
CA TYR A 174 2.55 5.21 -9.40
C TYR A 174 3.57 5.66 -10.45
N VAL A 175 4.27 6.78 -10.19
CA VAL A 175 5.30 7.31 -11.11
C VAL A 175 6.48 6.36 -11.21
N LEU A 176 6.92 5.75 -10.11
CA LEU A 176 7.97 4.72 -10.11
C LEU A 176 7.66 3.59 -11.09
N HIS A 177 6.41 3.13 -11.13
CA HIS A 177 5.95 2.09 -12.06
C HIS A 177 5.79 2.57 -13.51
N THR A 178 5.75 3.88 -13.76
CA THR A 178 5.85 4.41 -15.13
C THR A 178 7.30 4.47 -15.64
N LEU A 179 8.26 4.59 -14.71
CA LEU A 179 9.70 4.70 -15.02
C LEU A 179 10.43 3.35 -14.97
N SER A 180 9.86 2.35 -14.28
CA SER A 180 10.49 1.06 -14.04
C SER A 180 9.45 -0.06 -13.96
N ASP A 181 9.90 -1.30 -14.18
CA ASP A 181 9.03 -2.45 -13.99
C ASP A 181 8.85 -2.82 -12.52
N LYS A 182 7.79 -3.60 -12.26
CA LYS A 182 7.48 -4.15 -10.93
C LYS A 182 8.66 -4.94 -10.34
N LYS A 183 9.42 -5.67 -11.17
CA LYS A 183 10.52 -6.52 -10.69
C LYS A 183 11.67 -5.69 -10.13
N THR A 184 11.96 -4.56 -10.74
CA THR A 184 12.96 -3.59 -10.29
C THR A 184 12.55 -2.96 -8.97
N ALA A 185 11.28 -2.57 -8.83
CA ALA A 185 10.74 -2.10 -7.54
C ALA A 185 10.85 -3.18 -6.43
N MET A 186 10.55 -4.44 -6.75
CA MET A 186 10.74 -5.55 -5.81
C MET A 186 12.21 -5.83 -5.47
N ALA A 187 13.13 -5.66 -6.43
CA ALA A 187 14.56 -5.76 -6.17
C ALA A 187 15.00 -4.67 -5.18
N PHE A 188 14.50 -3.44 -5.34
CA PHE A 188 14.81 -2.37 -4.39
C PHE A 188 14.28 -2.65 -2.98
N MET A 189 13.05 -3.16 -2.86
CA MET A 189 12.51 -3.63 -1.57
C MET A 189 13.41 -4.70 -0.94
N SER A 190 13.95 -5.63 -1.74
CA SER A 190 14.79 -6.73 -1.23
C SER A 190 16.17 -6.34 -0.71
N VAL A 191 16.68 -5.16 -1.07
CA VAL A 191 17.95 -4.62 -0.57
C VAL A 191 17.76 -3.53 0.48
N SER A 192 16.51 -3.11 0.73
CA SER A 192 16.16 -2.10 1.73
C SER A 192 16.05 -2.71 3.11
N ASP A 193 16.42 -1.96 4.15
CA ASP A 193 16.31 -2.35 5.55
C ASP A 193 15.24 -1.50 6.26
N ARG A 194 14.77 -1.92 7.45
CA ARG A 194 13.88 -1.14 8.34
C ARG A 194 14.51 0.13 8.90
N SER A 195 15.84 0.20 8.93
CA SER A 195 16.60 1.25 9.59
C SER A 195 17.33 2.22 8.64
N ASP A 196 17.27 1.97 7.33
CA ASP A 196 17.98 2.77 6.32
C ASP A 196 17.66 4.26 6.46
N ASP A 197 18.71 5.09 6.53
CA ASP A 197 18.57 6.52 6.33
C ASP A 197 18.39 6.87 4.84
N PHE A 198 18.06 8.14 4.59
CA PHE A 198 17.75 8.58 3.23
C PHE A 198 18.94 8.40 2.29
N GLU A 199 20.16 8.70 2.73
CA GLU A 199 21.36 8.58 1.90
C GLU A 199 21.70 7.12 1.59
N THR A 200 21.53 6.22 2.56
CA THR A 200 21.69 4.78 2.37
C THR A 200 20.67 4.25 1.38
N SER A 201 19.39 4.60 1.53
CA SER A 201 18.35 4.20 0.57
C SER A 201 18.57 4.83 -0.81
N ARG A 202 19.06 6.07 -0.89
CA ARG A 202 19.42 6.72 -2.15
C ARG A 202 20.56 6.01 -2.87
N ALA A 203 21.59 5.58 -2.15
CA ALA A 203 22.69 4.79 -2.72
C ALA A 203 22.18 3.46 -3.28
N LYS A 204 21.41 2.69 -2.48
CA LYS A 204 20.77 1.44 -2.91
C LYS A 204 19.83 1.65 -4.10
N PHE A 205 19.09 2.76 -4.12
CA PHE A 205 18.22 3.12 -5.24
C PHE A 205 19.03 3.27 -6.52
N GLN A 206 20.15 3.98 -6.46
CA GLN A 206 21.01 4.21 -7.62
C GLN A 206 21.66 2.93 -8.15
N GLU A 207 21.89 1.93 -7.29
CA GLU A 207 22.40 0.60 -7.70
C GLU A 207 21.33 -0.24 -8.41
N VAL A 208 20.07 -0.12 -7.99
CA VAL A 208 18.97 -0.95 -8.51
C VAL A 208 18.31 -0.32 -9.73
N PHE A 209 18.12 0.99 -9.75
CA PHE A 209 17.43 1.71 -10.82
C PHE A 209 18.41 2.33 -11.81
N GLN A 210 18.02 2.36 -13.08
CA GLN A 210 18.79 3.03 -14.15
C GLN A 210 18.60 4.56 -14.17
N PHE A 211 17.99 5.13 -13.13
CA PHE A 211 17.78 6.56 -12.94
C PHE A 211 17.98 6.92 -11.47
N SER A 212 18.16 8.21 -11.21
CA SER A 212 18.43 8.70 -9.86
C SER A 212 17.15 8.93 -9.05
N ILE A 213 17.26 8.98 -7.72
CA ILE A 213 16.12 9.38 -6.86
C ILE A 213 15.64 10.81 -7.17
N ASP A 214 16.56 11.69 -7.63
CA ASP A 214 16.23 13.05 -8.06
C ASP A 214 15.38 13.02 -9.34
N THR A 215 15.68 12.10 -10.27
CA THR A 215 14.84 11.85 -11.45
C THR A 215 13.44 11.39 -11.04
N LEU A 216 13.32 10.46 -10.08
CA LEU A 216 12.02 10.03 -9.55
C LEU A 216 11.24 11.22 -8.98
N ARG A 217 11.89 12.04 -8.14
CA ARG A 217 11.29 13.25 -7.54
C ARG A 217 10.78 14.20 -8.62
N ASP A 218 11.60 14.50 -9.61
CA ASP A 218 11.28 15.50 -10.62
C ASP A 218 10.11 15.05 -11.52
N GLU A 219 10.10 13.77 -11.91
CA GLU A 219 8.98 13.16 -12.65
C GLU A 219 7.70 13.12 -11.79
N TRP A 220 7.83 12.81 -10.50
CA TRP A 220 6.71 12.84 -9.57
C TRP A 220 6.13 14.25 -9.43
N LEU A 221 6.95 15.28 -9.20
CA LEU A 221 6.50 16.66 -9.13
C LEU A 221 5.87 17.13 -10.45
N SER A 222 6.42 16.68 -11.60
CA SER A 222 5.84 16.93 -12.92
C SER A 222 4.44 16.32 -13.04
N TYR A 223 4.28 15.05 -12.64
CA TYR A 223 3.01 14.36 -12.60
C TYR A 223 1.98 15.08 -11.71
N LEU A 224 2.37 15.47 -10.49
CA LEU A 224 1.50 16.21 -9.57
C LEU A 224 1.00 17.52 -10.19
N ARG A 225 1.89 18.30 -10.82
CA ARG A 225 1.54 19.56 -11.50
C ARG A 225 0.60 19.33 -12.68
N GLY A 226 0.83 18.26 -13.45
CA GLY A 226 -0.01 17.87 -14.58
C GLY A 226 -1.41 17.37 -14.17
N SER A 227 -1.55 16.81 -12.97
CA SER A 227 -2.82 16.32 -12.42
C SER A 227 -3.78 17.42 -11.93
N ARG A 228 -3.31 18.68 -11.87
CA ARG A 228 -4.13 19.80 -11.39
C ARG A 228 -5.30 20.04 -12.37
N PRO A 229 -6.55 20.07 -11.88
CA PRO A 229 -7.69 20.43 -12.72
C PRO A 229 -7.43 21.76 -13.42
N ARG A 230 -7.62 21.81 -14.74
CA ARG A 230 -7.58 23.07 -15.49
C ARG A 230 -8.83 23.86 -15.10
N THR A 231 -8.63 24.99 -14.43
CA THR A 231 -9.67 25.97 -14.11
C THR A 231 -10.19 26.66 -15.35
#